data_AF-T1HV11-F1
#
_entry.id   AF-T1HV11-F1
#
_cell.length_a   1.000
_cell.length_b   1.000
_cell.length_c   1.000
_cell.angle_alpha   90.00
_cell.angle_beta   90.00
_cell.angle_gamma   90.00
#
_symmetry.space_group_name_H-M   'P 1'
#
loop_
_entity.id
_entity.type
_entity.pdbx_description
1 polymer ?
#
loop_
_entity_poly.entity_id
_entity_poly.type
_entity_poly.pdbx_seq_one_letter_code
_entity_poly.pdbx_strand_id
1 'polypeptide(L)'
;YLPSQELRNLLYQIDVVLSQQCNFNVEAQWAFETDINEATQLRALEAQLAYTEAQSHVRDMLWKIPLERIREPQIRRAIRFLSVIGIAALPRDQLDRYNRLINDMLAVYNSATTCSYSDPLKCNLHLDPDLTTIMAKSRDWDELQHTWIEWHRRSGQKIRDLYEQVVDLSNYAARLNNFTDYAHYLSFPYESETFRHDVEEVWDEIKPFYEELHAYVRRKLRDLYGPEKLGRDAPLPAHILGNMWAQSWINILDITVPYPGKNFADVTPHMLRQEEFFLSLNLSGMPPDFWTHSLLQEPPERPVICQPSAWDFCNRRDYRIKMCTHVNMKDLQTVHHEMTHIQYFLEYRNLPKVFRDGANPGFHEAVSDAVAMSAGSPKHLQTLNLVFTSNDDIPHNINYLYAMALEKLPFLAFSLALDSWRWGVFDGSVPKERYNCRWWDYREKIGGIKPPVLRSETDFDPGSKYHVPANIPYIR
;
A
#
# COMPACT_ATOMS: atom_id res chain seq x y z
N TYR A 1 -14.99 -24.77 -31.58
CA TYR A 1 -14.79 -23.37 -31.15
C TYR A 1 -16.16 -22.78 -30.85
N LEU A 2 -16.27 -21.97 -29.80
CA LEU A 2 -17.56 -21.38 -29.38
C LEU A 2 -17.91 -20.15 -30.23
N PRO A 3 -19.20 -19.88 -30.53
CA PRO A 3 -19.60 -18.69 -31.26
C PRO A 3 -19.32 -17.41 -30.47
N SER A 4 -18.57 -16.47 -31.06
CA SER A 4 -18.18 -15.25 -30.37
C SER A 4 -19.34 -14.33 -30.02
N GLN A 5 -20.40 -14.30 -30.82
CA GLN A 5 -21.53 -13.39 -30.58
C GLN A 5 -22.30 -13.77 -29.30
N GLU A 6 -22.49 -15.05 -29.04
CA GLU A 6 -23.14 -15.55 -27.82
C GLU A 6 -22.31 -15.18 -26.59
N LEU A 7 -20.99 -15.35 -26.66
CA LEU A 7 -20.07 -14.97 -25.58
C LEU A 7 -20.06 -13.45 -25.35
N ARG A 8 -20.11 -12.64 -26.41
CA ARG A 8 -20.22 -11.17 -26.30
C ARG A 8 -21.52 -10.74 -25.62
N ASN A 9 -22.64 -11.35 -26.00
CA ASN A 9 -23.94 -11.06 -25.40
C ASN A 9 -23.95 -11.45 -23.91
N LEU A 10 -23.37 -12.61 -23.57
CA LEU A 10 -23.22 -13.05 -22.18
C LEU A 10 -22.35 -12.08 -21.37
N LEU A 11 -21.17 -11.71 -21.89
CA LEU A 11 -20.28 -10.76 -21.22
C LEU A 11 -20.92 -9.38 -21.04
N TYR A 12 -21.73 -8.93 -21.99
CA TYR A 12 -22.49 -7.68 -21.85
C TYR A 12 -23.52 -7.75 -20.71
N GLN A 13 -24.27 -8.86 -20.60
CA GLN A 13 -25.22 -9.06 -19.50
C GLN A 13 -24.49 -9.10 -18.15
N ILE A 14 -23.36 -9.81 -18.08
CA ILE A 14 -22.51 -9.85 -16.88
C ILE A 14 -22.00 -8.44 -16.53
N ASP A 15 -21.54 -7.66 -17.52
CA ASP A 15 -21.07 -6.29 -17.30
C ASP A 15 -22.14 -5.41 -16.67
N VAL A 16 -23.39 -5.50 -17.15
CA VAL A 16 -24.53 -4.74 -16.61
C VAL A 16 -24.80 -5.12 -15.16
N VAL A 17 -24.93 -6.42 -14.88
CA VAL A 17 -25.25 -6.92 -13.52
C VAL A 17 -24.13 -6.58 -12.55
N LEU A 18 -22.88 -6.87 -12.90
CA LEU A 18 -21.75 -6.62 -12.00
C LEU A 18 -21.45 -5.13 -11.84
N SER A 19 -21.64 -4.30 -12.87
CA SER A 19 -21.49 -2.84 -12.71
C SER A 19 -22.54 -2.27 -11.75
N GLN A 20 -23.78 -2.77 -11.81
CA GLN A 20 -24.84 -2.34 -10.91
C GLN A 20 -24.57 -2.78 -9.46
N GLN A 21 -24.19 -4.05 -9.24
CA GLN A 21 -23.86 -4.53 -7.90
C GLN A 21 -22.60 -3.85 -7.33
N CYS A 22 -21.61 -3.57 -8.18
CA CYS A 22 -20.42 -2.79 -7.83
C CYS A 22 -20.79 -1.38 -7.39
N ASN A 23 -21.68 -0.70 -8.12
CA ASN A 23 -22.16 0.64 -7.75
C ASN A 23 -22.86 0.63 -6.39
N PHE A 24 -23.79 -0.30 -6.13
CA PHE A 24 -24.44 -0.42 -4.82
C PHE A 24 -23.46 -0.69 -3.68
N ASN A 25 -22.47 -1.56 -3.92
CA ASN A 25 -21.43 -1.83 -2.93
C ASN A 25 -20.59 -0.57 -2.66
N VAL A 26 -20.06 0.06 -3.70
CA VAL A 26 -19.20 1.26 -3.57
C VAL A 26 -19.95 2.42 -2.91
N GLU A 27 -21.23 2.62 -3.21
CA GLU A 27 -22.05 3.64 -2.54
C GLU A 27 -22.19 3.37 -1.03
N ALA A 28 -22.42 2.11 -0.64
CA ALA A 28 -22.51 1.74 0.76
C ALA A 28 -21.16 1.85 1.49
N GLN A 29 -20.05 1.46 0.85
CA GLN A 29 -18.70 1.65 1.38
C GLN A 29 -18.38 3.13 1.56
N TRP A 30 -18.65 3.96 0.55
CA TRP A 30 -18.45 5.41 0.63
C TRP A 30 -19.25 6.03 1.79
N ALA A 31 -20.50 5.61 1.97
CA ALA A 31 -21.34 6.09 3.06
C ALA A 31 -20.74 5.73 4.44
N PHE A 32 -20.19 4.53 4.59
CA PHE A 32 -19.49 4.12 5.81
C PHE A 32 -18.19 4.89 6.04
N GLU A 33 -17.32 4.98 5.02
CA GLU A 33 -16.02 5.64 5.16
C GLU A 33 -16.11 7.14 5.39
N THR A 34 -17.23 7.77 4.98
CA THR A 34 -17.47 9.19 5.19
C THR A 34 -18.41 9.49 6.36
N ASP A 35 -19.04 8.48 6.98
CA ASP A 35 -19.88 8.63 8.17
C ASP A 35 -19.85 7.32 8.97
N ILE A 36 -18.84 7.19 9.84
CA ILE A 36 -18.57 5.95 10.56
C ILE A 36 -19.59 5.76 11.67
N ASN A 37 -20.52 4.81 11.49
CA ASN A 37 -21.45 4.37 12.51
C ASN A 37 -21.91 2.93 12.24
N GLU A 38 -22.60 2.32 13.22
CA GLU A 38 -23.06 0.93 13.13
C GLU A 38 -24.01 0.71 11.95
N ALA A 39 -24.88 1.69 11.64
CA ALA A 39 -25.86 1.56 10.57
C ALA A 39 -25.20 1.59 9.17
N THR A 40 -24.24 2.50 8.95
CA THR A 40 -23.50 2.57 7.69
C THR A 40 -22.58 1.37 7.53
N GLN A 41 -21.95 0.90 8.62
CA GLN A 41 -21.14 -0.32 8.61
C GLN A 41 -21.96 -1.55 8.21
N LEU A 42 -23.14 -1.74 8.81
CA LEU A 42 -24.01 -2.87 8.48
C LEU A 42 -24.43 -2.86 7.01
N ARG A 43 -24.83 -1.69 6.48
CA ARG A 43 -25.18 -1.55 5.06
C ARG A 43 -24.00 -1.85 4.13
N ALA A 44 -22.80 -1.39 4.48
CA ALA A 44 -21.59 -1.67 3.72
C ALA A 44 -21.31 -3.18 3.68
N LEU A 45 -21.46 -3.89 4.80
CA LEU A 45 -21.30 -5.35 4.87
C LEU A 45 -22.35 -6.10 4.04
N GLU A 46 -23.62 -5.69 4.13
CA GLU A 46 -24.71 -6.29 3.35
C GLU A 46 -24.50 -6.11 1.84
N ALA A 47 -24.12 -4.91 1.40
CA ALA A 47 -23.86 -4.61 0.00
C ALA A 47 -22.63 -5.37 -0.53
N GLN A 48 -21.58 -5.51 0.29
CA GLN A 48 -20.40 -6.29 -0.05
C GLN A 48 -20.75 -7.78 -0.22
N LEU A 49 -21.57 -8.34 0.67
CA LEU A 49 -22.04 -9.72 0.55
C LEU A 49 -22.83 -9.93 -0.75
N ALA A 50 -23.79 -9.06 -1.05
CA ALA A 50 -24.58 -9.14 -2.28
C ALA A 50 -23.71 -9.09 -3.55
N TYR A 51 -22.69 -8.21 -3.55
CA TYR A 51 -21.75 -8.13 -4.66
C TYR A 51 -20.92 -9.42 -4.80
N THR A 52 -20.42 -9.97 -3.70
CA THR A 52 -19.68 -11.23 -3.68
C THR A 52 -20.52 -12.43 -4.13
N GLU A 53 -21.80 -12.49 -3.76
CA GLU A 53 -22.74 -13.51 -4.24
C GLU A 53 -22.94 -13.40 -5.77
N ALA A 54 -23.11 -12.18 -6.29
CA ALA A 54 -23.22 -11.96 -7.73
C ALA A 54 -21.96 -12.40 -8.49
N GLN A 55 -20.76 -12.10 -7.97
CA GLN A 55 -19.49 -12.57 -8.53
C GLN A 55 -19.40 -14.10 -8.54
N SER A 56 -19.84 -14.75 -7.47
CA SER A 56 -19.84 -16.22 -7.35
C SER A 56 -20.74 -16.87 -8.38
N HIS A 57 -21.95 -16.35 -8.58
CA HIS A 57 -22.86 -16.82 -9.63
C HIS A 57 -22.27 -16.65 -11.04
N VAL A 58 -21.63 -15.51 -11.31
CA VAL A 58 -20.95 -15.27 -12.58
C VAL A 58 -19.83 -16.29 -12.80
N ARG A 59 -18.97 -16.51 -11.80
CA ARG A 59 -17.90 -17.52 -11.86
C ARG A 59 -18.44 -18.90 -12.18
N ASP A 60 -19.48 -19.36 -11.48
CA ASP A 60 -20.06 -20.71 -11.67
C ASP A 60 -20.60 -20.92 -13.07
N MET A 61 -21.12 -19.86 -13.70
CA MET A 61 -21.54 -19.88 -15.10
C MET A 61 -20.33 -19.94 -16.04
N LEU A 62 -19.32 -19.09 -15.82
CA LEU A 62 -18.17 -18.95 -16.70
C LEU A 62 -17.21 -20.14 -16.65
N TRP A 63 -17.09 -20.83 -15.52
CA TRP A 63 -16.28 -22.03 -15.38
C TRP A 63 -16.74 -23.22 -16.23
N LYS A 64 -18.00 -23.21 -16.69
CA LYS A 64 -18.52 -24.22 -17.63
C LYS A 64 -18.02 -23.98 -19.06
N ILE A 65 -17.38 -22.83 -19.32
CA ILE A 65 -16.91 -22.41 -20.63
C ILE A 65 -15.45 -22.83 -20.81
N PRO A 66 -15.12 -23.75 -21.73
CA PRO A 66 -13.74 -24.15 -21.97
C PRO A 66 -12.94 -23.03 -22.67
N LEU A 67 -12.07 -22.36 -21.91
CA LEU A 67 -11.26 -21.22 -22.37
C LEU A 67 -10.46 -21.51 -23.65
N GLU A 68 -9.92 -22.73 -23.80
CA GLU A 68 -9.16 -23.16 -24.98
C GLU A 68 -9.96 -23.19 -26.28
N ARG A 69 -11.30 -23.21 -26.18
CA ARG A 69 -12.19 -23.19 -27.36
C ARG A 69 -12.57 -21.78 -27.81
N ILE A 70 -12.05 -20.74 -27.16
CA ILE A 70 -12.31 -19.34 -27.46
C ILE A 70 -11.15 -18.77 -28.29
N ARG A 71 -11.46 -18.32 -29.51
CA ARG A 71 -10.44 -17.77 -30.42
C ARG A 71 -10.05 -16.34 -30.10
N GLU A 72 -10.99 -15.54 -29.60
CA GLU A 72 -10.80 -14.10 -29.40
C GLU A 72 -10.08 -13.82 -28.07
N PRO A 73 -8.87 -13.23 -28.12
CA PRO A 73 -8.06 -13.05 -26.91
C PRO A 73 -8.74 -12.18 -25.85
N GLN A 74 -9.46 -11.14 -26.26
CA GLN A 74 -10.15 -10.23 -25.33
C GLN A 74 -11.30 -10.91 -24.58
N ILE A 75 -12.11 -11.74 -25.27
CA ILE A 75 -13.18 -12.53 -24.65
C ILE A 75 -12.58 -13.55 -23.69
N ARG A 76 -11.53 -14.25 -24.13
CA ARG A 76 -10.82 -15.23 -23.30
C ARG A 76 -10.26 -14.59 -22.02
N ARG A 77 -9.63 -13.41 -22.15
CA ARG A 77 -9.13 -12.62 -21.01
C ARG A 77 -10.28 -12.19 -20.07
N ALA A 78 -11.38 -11.66 -20.61
CA ALA A 78 -12.53 -11.24 -19.80
C ALA A 78 -13.10 -12.39 -18.97
N ILE A 79 -13.31 -13.55 -19.59
CA ILE A 79 -13.82 -14.73 -18.90
C ILE A 79 -12.81 -15.23 -17.86
N ARG A 80 -11.50 -15.21 -18.16
CA ARG A 80 -10.46 -15.58 -17.21
C ARG A 80 -10.51 -14.72 -15.95
N PHE A 81 -10.55 -13.39 -16.09
CA PHE A 81 -10.61 -12.47 -14.95
C PHE A 81 -11.92 -12.58 -14.17
N LEU A 82 -13.08 -12.70 -14.84
CA LEU A 82 -14.37 -12.88 -14.17
C LEU A 82 -14.52 -14.23 -13.46
N SER A 83 -13.73 -15.24 -13.83
CA SER A 83 -13.75 -16.56 -13.22
C SER A 83 -12.85 -16.68 -11.99
N VAL A 84 -12.02 -15.67 -11.73
CA VAL A 84 -11.10 -15.63 -10.59
C VAL A 84 -11.61 -14.60 -9.60
N ILE A 85 -12.21 -15.07 -8.51
CA ILE A 85 -12.85 -14.23 -7.47
C ILE A 85 -12.04 -14.18 -6.16
N GLY A 86 -10.86 -14.83 -6.14
CA GLY A 86 -9.94 -14.79 -5.00
C GLY A 86 -10.52 -15.44 -3.75
N ILE A 87 -10.38 -14.78 -2.60
CA ILE A 87 -10.85 -15.26 -1.29
C ILE A 87 -12.36 -15.57 -1.29
N ALA A 88 -13.16 -14.84 -2.08
CA ALA A 88 -14.60 -15.08 -2.22
C ALA A 88 -14.96 -16.48 -2.75
N ALA A 89 -13.98 -17.24 -3.28
CA ALA A 89 -14.19 -18.61 -3.70
C ALA A 89 -14.41 -19.60 -2.54
N LEU A 90 -14.06 -19.22 -1.30
CA LEU A 90 -14.24 -20.06 -0.12
C LEU A 90 -15.72 -20.39 0.13
N PRO A 91 -16.02 -21.61 0.62
CA PRO A 91 -17.34 -21.91 1.19
C PRO A 91 -17.73 -20.88 2.27
N ARG A 92 -19.03 -20.59 2.41
CA ARG A 92 -19.52 -19.51 3.29
C ARG A 92 -18.98 -19.57 4.72
N ASP A 93 -18.97 -20.75 5.33
CA ASP A 93 -18.44 -20.96 6.68
C ASP A 93 -16.94 -20.67 6.79
N GLN A 94 -16.17 -21.02 5.75
CA GLN A 94 -14.74 -20.74 5.69
C GLN A 94 -14.44 -19.28 5.35
N LEU A 95 -15.26 -18.63 4.52
CA LEU A 95 -15.18 -17.20 4.23
C LEU A 95 -15.49 -16.37 5.49
N ASP A 96 -16.53 -16.74 6.24
CA ASP A 96 -16.86 -16.13 7.52
C ASP A 96 -15.71 -16.29 8.52
N ARG A 97 -15.10 -17.48 8.57
CA ARG A 97 -13.91 -17.72 9.40
C ARG A 97 -12.72 -16.87 8.97
N TYR A 98 -12.43 -16.79 7.67
CA TYR A 98 -11.37 -15.95 7.12
C TYR A 98 -11.55 -14.49 7.53
N ASN A 99 -12.76 -13.94 7.33
CA ASN A 99 -13.07 -12.56 7.67
C ASN A 99 -12.92 -12.29 9.18
N ARG A 100 -13.34 -13.23 10.04
CA ARG A 100 -13.11 -13.13 11.49
C ARG A 100 -11.63 -13.13 11.85
N LEU A 101 -10.82 -14.00 11.25
CA LEU A 101 -9.38 -14.04 11.51
C LEU A 101 -8.70 -12.72 11.11
N ILE A 102 -9.05 -12.15 9.96
CA ILE A 102 -8.56 -10.82 9.55
C ILE A 102 -8.96 -9.76 10.58
N ASN A 103 -10.24 -9.73 10.97
CA ASN A 103 -10.73 -8.78 11.97
C ASN A 103 -10.04 -8.94 13.34
N ASP A 104 -9.81 -10.18 13.79
CA ASP A 104 -9.11 -10.46 15.05
C ASP A 104 -7.65 -9.98 15.00
N MET A 105 -6.95 -10.23 13.89
CA MET A 105 -5.58 -9.74 13.70
C MET A 105 -5.52 -8.21 13.63
N LEU A 106 -6.45 -7.57 12.92
CA LEU A 106 -6.55 -6.11 12.85
C LEU A 106 -6.94 -5.50 14.20
N ALA A 107 -7.81 -6.14 14.97
CA ALA A 107 -8.16 -5.71 16.31
C ALA A 107 -6.94 -5.77 17.23
N VAL A 108 -6.14 -6.84 17.17
CA VAL A 108 -4.86 -6.94 17.89
C VAL A 108 -3.91 -5.82 17.49
N TYR A 109 -3.76 -5.56 16.18
CA TYR A 109 -2.89 -4.50 15.68
C TYR A 109 -3.33 -3.11 16.14
N ASN A 110 -4.60 -2.76 15.93
CA ASN A 110 -5.15 -1.42 16.18
C ASN A 110 -5.29 -1.09 17.67
N SER A 111 -5.55 -2.11 18.51
CA SER A 111 -5.67 -1.92 19.97
C SER A 111 -4.33 -2.04 20.71
N ALA A 112 -3.25 -2.40 20.03
CA ALA A 112 -1.95 -2.55 20.65
C ALA A 112 -1.45 -1.20 21.19
N THR A 113 -1.13 -1.18 22.48
CA THR A 113 -0.50 -0.05 23.15
C THR A 113 0.73 -0.47 23.94
N THR A 114 1.63 0.50 24.14
CA THR A 114 2.86 0.35 24.91
C THR A 114 2.92 1.39 26.04
N CYS A 115 3.98 1.31 26.86
CA CYS A 115 4.28 2.31 27.89
C CYS A 115 5.60 3.03 27.55
N SER A 116 5.69 4.29 27.97
CA SER A 116 6.86 5.13 27.74
C SER A 116 8.12 4.52 28.33
N TYR A 117 9.24 4.68 27.63
CA TYR A 117 10.56 4.30 28.12
C TYR A 117 10.98 5.14 29.34
N SER A 118 10.77 6.45 29.27
CA SER A 118 11.20 7.42 30.29
C SER A 118 10.27 7.48 31.51
N ASP A 119 9.00 7.09 31.33
CA ASP A 119 7.99 7.04 32.39
C ASP A 119 7.15 5.77 32.26
N PRO A 120 7.53 4.66 32.92
CA PRO A 120 6.83 3.39 32.81
C PRO A 120 5.35 3.42 33.25
N LEU A 121 4.92 4.44 34.00
CA LEU A 121 3.52 4.62 34.40
C LEU A 121 2.69 5.30 33.30
N LYS A 122 3.34 6.00 32.36
CA LYS A 122 2.69 6.56 31.18
C LYS A 122 2.50 5.48 30.13
N CYS A 123 1.36 4.80 30.22
CA CYS A 123 0.92 3.77 29.28
C CYS A 123 -0.13 4.28 28.28
N ASN A 124 -0.65 3.37 27.46
CA ASN A 124 -1.62 3.64 26.40
C ASN A 124 -1.07 4.49 25.25
N LEU A 125 0.22 4.35 24.97
CA LEU A 125 0.81 4.95 23.77
C LEU A 125 0.40 4.12 22.54
N HIS A 126 -0.23 4.79 21.57
CA HIS A 126 -0.69 4.18 20.32
C HIS A 126 0.36 4.31 19.23
N LEU A 127 0.30 3.43 18.22
CA LEU A 127 1.23 3.49 17.08
C LEU A 127 1.24 4.89 16.44
N ASP A 128 0.07 5.44 16.19
CA ASP A 128 -0.12 6.78 15.67
C ASP A 128 -1.02 7.57 16.63
N PRO A 129 -0.63 8.78 17.09
CA PRO A 129 0.60 9.49 16.75
C PRO A 129 1.82 9.16 17.63
N ASP A 130 1.65 8.49 18.78
CA ASP A 130 2.68 8.48 19.83
C ASP A 130 3.97 7.78 19.40
N LEU A 131 3.90 6.49 19.05
CA LEU A 131 5.10 5.71 18.74
C LEU A 131 5.73 6.16 17.43
N THR A 132 4.92 6.54 16.44
CA THR A 132 5.40 7.10 15.18
C THR A 132 6.17 8.39 15.41
N THR A 133 5.71 9.25 16.33
CA THR A 133 6.43 10.47 16.72
C THR A 133 7.74 10.15 17.42
N ILE A 134 7.75 9.18 18.35
CA ILE A 134 8.98 8.75 19.04
C ILE A 134 10.00 8.22 18.01
N MET A 135 9.59 7.28 17.16
CA MET A 135 10.48 6.69 16.14
C MET A 135 11.00 7.72 15.14
N ALA A 136 10.22 8.76 14.82
CA ALA A 136 10.64 9.82 13.90
C ALA A 136 11.59 10.84 14.55
N LYS A 137 11.34 11.23 15.81
CA LYS A 137 12.01 12.38 16.43
C LYS A 137 13.08 12.02 17.44
N SER A 138 12.96 10.90 18.14
CA SER A 138 13.95 10.50 19.13
C SER A 138 15.29 10.19 18.47
N ARG A 139 16.36 10.48 19.20
CA ARG A 139 17.75 10.12 18.87
C ARG A 139 18.40 9.36 20.03
N ASP A 140 17.61 8.94 21.01
CA ASP A 140 18.05 8.09 22.10
C ASP A 140 17.96 6.63 21.65
N TRP A 141 19.12 5.94 21.65
CA TRP A 141 19.22 4.55 21.22
C TRP A 141 18.28 3.63 22.02
N ASP A 142 18.27 3.77 23.33
CA ASP A 142 17.58 2.86 24.23
C ASP A 142 16.07 3.12 24.20
N GLU A 143 15.63 4.38 24.05
CA GLU A 143 14.21 4.71 23.83
C GLU A 143 13.68 4.14 22.51
N LEU A 144 14.43 4.31 21.42
CA LEU A 144 14.08 3.76 20.11
C LEU A 144 14.03 2.22 20.17
N GLN A 145 14.98 1.60 20.86
CA GLN A 145 15.07 0.15 20.98
C GLN A 145 13.89 -0.40 21.79
N HIS A 146 13.59 0.21 22.95
CA HIS A 146 12.43 -0.13 23.78
C HIS A 146 11.14 -0.01 23.00
N THR A 147 10.93 1.13 22.33
CA THR A 147 9.73 1.41 21.54
C THR A 147 9.52 0.39 20.43
N TRP A 148 10.60 0.05 19.70
CA TRP A 148 10.56 -0.94 18.64
C TRP A 148 10.20 -2.33 19.19
N ILE A 149 10.87 -2.79 20.26
CA ILE A 149 10.64 -4.12 20.86
C ILE A 149 9.21 -4.23 21.37
N GLU A 150 8.75 -3.23 22.13
CA GLU A 150 7.41 -3.26 22.72
C GLU A 150 6.32 -3.22 21.65
N TRP A 151 6.48 -2.46 20.58
CA TRP A 151 5.53 -2.51 19.48
C TRP A 151 5.41 -3.91 18.89
N HIS A 152 6.53 -4.55 18.55
CA HIS A 152 6.56 -5.88 17.94
C HIS A 152 6.00 -6.97 18.89
N ARG A 153 6.26 -6.83 20.19
CA ARG A 153 5.73 -7.71 21.24
C ARG A 153 4.22 -7.57 21.44
N ARG A 154 3.71 -6.34 21.39
CA ARG A 154 2.29 -6.05 21.70
C ARG A 154 1.37 -6.25 20.50
N SER A 155 1.91 -6.15 19.28
CA SER A 155 1.23 -6.40 18.01
C SER A 155 1.60 -7.75 17.41
N GLY A 156 2.69 -7.81 16.64
CA GLY A 156 3.08 -8.94 15.78
C GLY A 156 3.14 -10.28 16.49
N GLN A 157 3.77 -10.36 17.66
CA GLN A 157 3.86 -11.62 18.42
C GLN A 157 2.50 -12.30 18.66
N LYS A 158 1.44 -11.52 18.91
CA LYS A 158 0.09 -12.03 19.17
C LYS A 158 -0.66 -12.48 17.90
N ILE A 159 -0.17 -12.09 16.73
CA ILE A 159 -0.80 -12.36 15.43
C ILE A 159 -0.34 -13.70 14.85
N ARG A 160 0.82 -14.23 15.28
CA ARG A 160 1.49 -15.39 14.70
C ARG A 160 0.57 -16.60 14.42
N ASP A 161 -0.22 -17.02 15.40
CA ASP A 161 -1.08 -18.20 15.29
C ASP A 161 -2.35 -17.96 14.47
N LEU A 162 -2.84 -16.72 14.45
CA LEU A 162 -3.97 -16.32 13.60
C LEU A 162 -3.51 -16.28 12.13
N TYR A 163 -2.29 -15.79 11.89
CA TYR A 163 -1.73 -15.66 10.55
C TYR A 163 -1.57 -17.02 9.86
N GLU A 164 -1.11 -18.05 10.58
CA GLU A 164 -1.03 -19.42 10.05
C GLU A 164 -2.37 -19.90 9.46
N GLN A 165 -3.47 -19.65 10.18
CA GLN A 165 -4.80 -20.05 9.73
C GLN A 165 -5.27 -19.25 8.52
N VAL A 166 -4.85 -17.98 8.42
CA VAL A 166 -5.10 -17.16 7.21
C VAL A 166 -4.29 -17.68 6.03
N VAL A 167 -3.06 -18.14 6.23
CA VAL A 167 -2.25 -18.78 5.19
C VAL A 167 -2.94 -20.03 4.64
N ASP A 168 -3.44 -20.90 5.53
CA ASP A 168 -4.18 -22.11 5.15
C ASP A 168 -5.42 -21.80 4.31
N LEU A 169 -6.24 -20.85 4.78
CA LEU A 169 -7.48 -20.45 4.09
C LEU A 169 -7.18 -19.73 2.76
N SER A 170 -6.14 -18.90 2.72
CA SER A 170 -5.70 -18.22 1.48
C SER A 170 -5.24 -19.23 0.43
N ASN A 171 -4.46 -20.24 0.84
CA ASN A 171 -4.03 -21.33 -0.04
C ASN A 171 -5.22 -22.20 -0.49
N TYR A 172 -6.20 -22.45 0.39
CA TYR A 172 -7.41 -23.15 0.00
C TYR A 172 -8.20 -22.36 -1.06
N ALA A 173 -8.40 -21.06 -0.84
CA ALA A 173 -9.04 -20.18 -1.81
C ALA A 173 -8.31 -20.15 -3.16
N ALA A 174 -6.98 -20.11 -3.15
CA ALA A 174 -6.17 -20.13 -4.36
C ALA A 174 -6.40 -21.42 -5.19
N ARG A 175 -6.44 -22.59 -4.54
CA ARG A 175 -6.76 -23.86 -5.19
C ARG A 175 -8.18 -23.89 -5.75
N LEU A 176 -9.13 -23.30 -5.04
CA LEU A 176 -10.49 -23.11 -5.58
C LEU A 176 -10.51 -22.16 -6.78
N ASN A 177 -9.52 -21.29 -6.98
CA ASN A 177 -9.39 -20.47 -8.20
C ASN A 177 -8.46 -21.10 -9.25
N ASN A 178 -8.12 -22.40 -9.12
CA ASN A 178 -7.22 -23.14 -10.01
C ASN A 178 -5.77 -22.61 -10.04
N PHE A 179 -5.29 -22.10 -8.89
CA PHE A 179 -3.88 -21.81 -8.63
C PHE A 179 -3.27 -22.86 -7.69
N THR A 180 -1.94 -22.99 -7.70
CA THR A 180 -1.22 -23.95 -6.84
C THR A 180 -1.29 -23.56 -5.37
N ASP A 181 -1.17 -22.26 -5.11
CA ASP A 181 -1.05 -21.62 -3.81
C ASP A 181 -1.40 -20.13 -3.96
N TYR A 182 -1.50 -19.44 -2.82
CA TYR A 182 -1.87 -18.03 -2.80
C TYR A 182 -0.77 -17.14 -3.40
N ALA A 183 0.49 -17.55 -3.33
CA ALA A 183 1.59 -16.79 -3.93
C ALA A 183 1.48 -16.75 -5.47
N HIS A 184 1.04 -17.84 -6.10
CA HIS A 184 0.72 -17.89 -7.53
C HIS A 184 -0.51 -17.04 -7.85
N TYR A 185 -1.55 -17.08 -7.02
CA TYR A 185 -2.72 -16.20 -7.18
C TYR A 185 -2.34 -14.71 -7.13
N LEU A 186 -1.44 -14.30 -6.24
CA LEU A 186 -1.01 -12.90 -6.13
C LEU A 186 -0.30 -12.37 -7.40
N SER A 187 0.32 -13.25 -8.19
CA SER A 187 0.95 -12.88 -9.47
C SER A 187 -0.05 -12.82 -10.63
N PHE A 188 -1.29 -13.29 -10.46
CA PHE A 188 -2.31 -13.35 -11.51
C PHE A 188 -2.56 -11.99 -12.20
N PRO A 189 -2.71 -10.86 -11.49
CA PRO A 189 -3.00 -9.57 -12.14
C PRO A 189 -1.87 -9.03 -13.02
N TYR A 190 -0.64 -9.51 -12.83
CA TYR A 190 0.52 -9.09 -13.61
C TYR A 190 0.65 -9.86 -14.93
N GLU A 191 -0.01 -11.02 -15.05
CA GLU A 191 0.01 -11.89 -16.23
C GLU A 191 1.42 -12.19 -16.78
N SER A 192 2.44 -12.19 -15.92
CA SER A 192 3.82 -12.54 -16.25
C SER A 192 4.23 -13.82 -15.51
N GLU A 193 4.69 -14.83 -16.26
CA GLU A 193 5.22 -16.07 -15.69
C GLU A 193 6.57 -15.84 -14.98
N THR A 194 7.31 -14.80 -15.38
CA THR A 194 8.62 -14.45 -14.82
C THR A 194 8.55 -13.29 -13.82
N PHE A 195 7.35 -12.82 -13.45
CA PHE A 195 7.17 -11.61 -12.62
C PHE A 195 8.11 -11.50 -11.43
N ARG A 196 8.26 -12.57 -10.63
CA ARG A 196 9.15 -12.56 -9.46
C ARG A 196 10.62 -12.38 -9.85
N HIS A 197 11.05 -13.02 -10.94
CA HIS A 197 12.40 -12.90 -11.45
C HIS A 197 12.64 -11.50 -12.02
N ASP A 198 11.69 -10.97 -12.79
CA ASP A 198 11.78 -9.61 -13.36
C ASP A 198 11.95 -8.55 -12.23
N VAL A 199 11.23 -8.72 -11.12
CA VAL A 199 11.35 -7.84 -9.93
C VAL A 199 12.72 -7.96 -9.25
N GLU A 200 13.24 -9.17 -9.12
CA GLU A 200 14.58 -9.40 -8.55
C GLU A 200 15.69 -8.82 -9.42
N GLU A 201 15.58 -8.96 -10.76
CA GLU A 201 16.53 -8.39 -11.72
C GLU A 201 16.57 -6.86 -11.65
N VAL A 202 15.40 -6.21 -11.61
CA VAL A 202 15.32 -4.75 -11.43
C VAL A 202 15.93 -4.31 -10.10
N TRP A 203 15.73 -5.08 -9.02
CA TRP A 203 16.38 -4.77 -7.75
C TRP A 203 17.91 -4.88 -7.83
N ASP A 204 18.43 -5.90 -8.50
CA ASP A 204 19.88 -6.07 -8.67
C ASP A 204 20.53 -4.91 -9.46
N GLU A 205 19.80 -4.28 -10.39
CA GLU A 205 20.26 -3.06 -11.07
C GLU A 205 20.28 -1.83 -10.16
N ILE A 206 19.31 -1.71 -9.24
CA ILE A 206 19.18 -0.56 -8.31
C ILE A 206 20.12 -0.71 -7.11
N LYS A 207 20.42 -1.95 -6.72
CA LYS A 207 21.14 -2.31 -5.51
C LYS A 207 22.48 -1.57 -5.34
N PRO A 208 23.34 -1.38 -6.37
CA PRO A 208 24.58 -0.63 -6.20
C PRO A 208 24.36 0.80 -5.70
N PHE A 209 23.32 1.48 -6.17
CA PHE A 209 23.00 2.84 -5.71
C PHE A 209 22.41 2.83 -4.29
N TYR A 210 21.59 1.83 -3.97
CA TYR A 210 21.09 1.62 -2.60
C TYR A 210 22.24 1.37 -1.61
N GLU A 211 23.25 0.59 -1.99
CA GLU A 211 24.40 0.30 -1.15
C GLU A 211 25.25 1.55 -0.84
N GLU A 212 25.39 2.47 -1.80
CA GLU A 212 26.02 3.77 -1.57
C GLU A 212 25.21 4.63 -0.58
N LEU A 213 23.89 4.69 -0.73
CA LEU A 213 23.01 5.37 0.22
C LEU A 213 23.11 4.74 1.62
N HIS A 214 23.06 3.42 1.71
CA HIS A 214 23.17 2.65 2.94
C HIS A 214 24.49 2.92 3.65
N ALA A 215 25.61 2.86 2.93
CA ALA A 215 26.93 3.14 3.48
C ALA A 215 27.07 4.58 3.99
N TYR A 216 26.54 5.56 3.24
CA TYR A 216 26.52 6.96 3.65
C TYR A 216 25.68 7.17 4.93
N VAL A 217 24.47 6.63 4.97
CA VAL A 217 23.58 6.70 6.14
C VAL A 217 24.22 6.02 7.34
N ARG A 218 24.81 4.82 7.15
CA ARG A 218 25.55 4.11 8.19
C ARG A 218 26.69 4.94 8.75
N ARG A 219 27.44 5.65 7.91
CA ARG A 219 28.50 6.55 8.37
C ARG A 219 27.93 7.66 9.24
N LYS A 220 26.88 8.35 8.80
CA LYS A 220 26.24 9.44 9.55
C LYS A 220 25.67 8.98 10.89
N LEU A 221 24.96 7.85 10.91
CA LEU A 221 24.42 7.27 12.13
C LEU A 221 25.53 6.81 13.08
N ARG A 222 26.65 6.32 12.55
CA ARG A 222 27.82 5.99 13.37
C ARG A 222 28.48 7.23 13.97
N ASP A 223 28.50 8.35 13.26
CA ASP A 223 29.01 9.62 13.79
C ASP A 223 28.13 10.13 14.96
N LEU A 224 26.82 9.80 14.96
CA LEU A 224 25.88 10.10 16.05
C LEU A 224 25.97 9.11 17.23
N TYR A 225 25.88 7.81 16.96
CA TYR A 225 25.73 6.76 17.99
C TYR A 225 27.04 6.10 18.43
N GLY A 226 28.15 6.37 17.75
CA GLY A 226 29.46 5.84 18.10
C GLY A 226 29.80 4.45 17.50
N PRO A 227 31.11 4.12 17.39
CA PRO A 227 31.60 2.82 16.90
C PRO A 227 31.11 1.60 17.67
N GLU A 228 30.86 1.75 18.97
CA GLU A 228 30.48 0.69 19.90
C GLU A 228 29.06 0.18 19.64
N LYS A 229 28.19 1.04 19.10
CA LYS A 229 26.82 0.68 18.72
C LYS A 229 26.73 0.27 17.25
N LEU A 230 27.51 0.91 16.35
CA LEU A 230 27.44 0.68 14.90
C LEU A 230 28.83 0.44 14.28
N GLY A 231 29.06 -0.83 13.89
CA GLY A 231 30.26 -1.24 13.17
C GLY A 231 30.34 -0.65 11.74
N ARG A 232 31.54 -0.62 11.17
CA ARG A 232 31.78 -0.06 9.81
C ARG A 232 31.13 -0.88 8.70
N ASP A 233 31.03 -2.18 8.89
CA ASP A 233 30.54 -3.14 7.89
C ASP A 233 29.28 -3.87 8.36
N ALA A 234 28.65 -3.38 9.44
CA ALA A 234 27.47 -4.01 10.01
C ALA A 234 26.19 -3.63 9.23
N PRO A 235 25.19 -4.52 9.19
CA PRO A 235 23.82 -4.16 8.85
C PRO A 235 23.29 -3.05 9.79
N LEU A 236 22.41 -2.20 9.28
CA LEU A 236 21.78 -1.13 10.05
C LEU A 236 20.71 -1.71 10.99
N PRO A 237 20.73 -1.39 12.29
CA PRO A 237 19.65 -1.75 13.20
C PRO A 237 18.32 -1.06 12.83
N ALA A 238 17.24 -1.82 12.73
CA ALA A 238 15.94 -1.32 12.24
C ALA A 238 15.38 -0.13 13.05
N HIS A 239 15.60 -0.09 14.37
CA HIS A 239 15.02 0.92 15.27
C HIS A 239 15.57 2.36 15.11
N ILE A 240 16.71 2.58 14.46
CA ILE A 240 17.34 3.92 14.38
C ILE A 240 17.13 4.63 13.05
N LEU A 241 16.17 4.17 12.24
CA LEU A 241 15.99 4.63 10.87
C LEU A 241 14.76 5.54 10.69
N GLY A 242 14.31 6.19 11.76
CA GLY A 242 13.26 7.21 11.69
C GLY A 242 11.84 6.68 11.47
N ASN A 243 11.65 5.37 11.42
CA ASN A 243 10.38 4.72 11.14
C ASN A 243 10.30 3.36 11.85
N MET A 244 9.12 2.99 12.35
CA MET A 244 8.88 1.73 13.08
C MET A 244 9.41 0.48 12.38
N TRP A 245 9.35 0.46 11.04
CA TRP A 245 9.74 -0.70 10.22
C TRP A 245 11.00 -0.43 9.37
N ALA A 246 11.63 0.73 9.53
CA ALA A 246 12.73 1.18 8.68
C ALA A 246 12.42 1.14 7.17
N GLN A 247 11.14 1.29 6.78
CA GLN A 247 10.73 1.27 5.36
C GLN A 247 10.94 2.61 4.65
N SER A 248 11.12 3.69 5.42
CA SER A 248 11.43 5.03 4.93
C SER A 248 12.35 5.68 5.96
N TRP A 249 13.40 6.34 5.48
CA TRP A 249 14.46 6.94 6.30
C TRP A 249 14.39 8.47 6.27
N ILE A 250 13.33 9.05 5.72
CA ILE A 250 13.20 10.51 5.59
C ILE A 250 13.26 11.23 6.95
N ASN A 251 12.79 10.59 8.03
CA ASN A 251 12.75 11.19 9.37
C ASN A 251 14.13 11.30 10.06
N ILE A 252 15.20 10.78 9.44
CA ILE A 252 16.59 11.01 9.87
C ILE A 252 17.34 11.99 8.95
N LEU A 253 16.63 12.71 8.07
CA LEU A 253 17.22 13.69 7.16
C LEU A 253 18.00 14.77 7.91
N ASP A 254 17.47 15.26 9.04
CA ASP A 254 18.10 16.29 9.88
C ASP A 254 19.53 15.95 10.31
N ILE A 255 19.81 14.68 10.61
CA ILE A 255 21.13 14.22 11.06
C ILE A 255 22.00 13.67 9.92
N THR A 256 21.40 13.41 8.75
CA THR A 256 22.10 12.80 7.61
C THR A 256 22.26 13.74 6.42
N VAL A 257 21.65 14.92 6.43
CA VAL A 257 21.65 15.87 5.32
C VAL A 257 23.07 16.17 4.80
N PRO A 258 23.32 16.09 3.49
CA PRO A 258 24.63 16.38 2.91
C PRO A 258 25.08 17.82 3.08
N TYR A 259 24.19 18.79 2.85
CA TYR A 259 24.47 20.22 2.96
C TYR A 259 23.56 20.90 4.01
N PRO A 260 24.00 20.99 5.28
CA PRO A 260 23.22 21.64 6.34
C PRO A 260 22.89 23.11 6.02
N GLY A 261 21.68 23.55 6.39
CA GLY A 261 21.22 24.94 6.21
C GLY A 261 20.66 25.27 4.81
N LYS A 262 20.58 24.27 3.91
CA LYS A 262 19.99 24.39 2.57
C LYS A 262 18.61 23.73 2.55
N ASN A 263 17.60 24.50 2.91
CA ASN A 263 16.22 24.02 3.11
C ASN A 263 15.39 24.11 1.84
N PHE A 264 14.37 23.25 1.75
CA PHE A 264 13.36 23.32 0.70
C PHE A 264 12.47 24.55 0.86
N ALA A 265 11.92 25.02 -0.26
CA ALA A 265 10.86 26.02 -0.21
C ALA A 265 9.57 25.37 0.30
N ASP A 266 8.99 25.90 1.37
CA ASP A 266 7.69 25.48 1.88
C ASP A 266 6.58 26.27 1.18
N VAL A 267 5.75 25.58 0.40
CA VAL A 267 4.67 26.16 -0.42
C VAL A 267 3.30 26.15 0.27
N THR A 268 3.26 25.81 1.56
CA THR A 268 2.06 25.83 2.42
C THR A 268 1.18 27.09 2.23
N PRO A 269 1.68 28.31 2.00
CA PRO A 269 0.80 29.49 1.92
C PRO A 269 -0.07 29.65 0.65
N HIS A 270 0.03 28.80 -0.39
CA HIS A 270 -0.49 29.16 -1.73
C HIS A 270 -1.27 28.07 -2.53
N MET A 271 -1.71 26.96 -1.91
CA MET A 271 -2.15 25.73 -2.61
C MET A 271 -3.58 25.67 -3.22
N LEU A 272 -4.08 26.72 -3.88
CA LEU A 272 -5.49 26.76 -4.31
C LEU A 272 -5.78 26.33 -5.76
N ARG A 273 -4.81 25.84 -6.55
CA ARG A 273 -5.03 25.49 -7.98
C ARG A 273 -4.39 24.16 -8.38
N GLN A 274 -5.13 23.06 -8.25
CA GLN A 274 -4.65 21.70 -8.50
C GLN A 274 -5.05 21.16 -9.89
N GLU A 275 -6.19 21.59 -10.41
CA GLU A 275 -6.72 21.10 -11.71
C GLU A 275 -5.96 21.65 -12.93
N GLU A 276 -5.36 22.84 -12.82
CA GLU A 276 -4.62 23.49 -13.90
C GLU A 276 -3.48 22.60 -14.44
N PHE A 277 -2.88 21.75 -13.59
CA PHE A 277 -1.85 20.78 -13.99
C PHE A 277 -2.37 19.83 -15.08
N PHE A 278 -3.52 19.18 -14.86
CA PHE A 278 -4.06 18.19 -15.79
C PHE A 278 -4.54 18.82 -17.10
N LEU A 279 -5.14 20.01 -17.03
CA LEU A 279 -5.51 20.77 -18.21
C LEU A 279 -4.28 21.14 -19.06
N SER A 280 -3.14 21.42 -18.42
CA SER A 280 -1.88 21.71 -19.14
C SER A 280 -1.33 20.50 -19.91
N LEU A 281 -1.68 19.29 -19.50
CA LEU A 281 -1.36 18.04 -20.19
C LEU A 281 -2.39 17.67 -21.27
N ASN A 282 -3.34 18.55 -21.56
CA ASN A 282 -4.46 18.31 -22.48
C ASN A 282 -5.38 17.15 -22.03
N LEU A 283 -5.46 16.91 -20.72
CA LEU A 283 -6.43 16.01 -20.11
C LEU A 283 -7.73 16.76 -19.77
N SER A 284 -8.80 16.01 -19.52
CA SER A 284 -10.09 16.61 -19.14
C SER A 284 -10.03 17.23 -17.75
N GLY A 285 -10.78 18.33 -17.56
CA GLY A 285 -11.11 18.79 -16.21
C GLY A 285 -11.96 17.77 -15.46
N MET A 286 -11.95 17.86 -14.13
CA MET A 286 -12.77 17.00 -13.29
C MET A 286 -14.25 17.28 -13.49
N PRO A 287 -15.12 16.25 -13.54
CA PRO A 287 -16.56 16.44 -13.68
C PRO A 287 -17.15 17.31 -12.55
N PRO A 288 -18.23 18.08 -12.78
CA PRO A 288 -18.87 18.85 -11.71
C PRO A 288 -19.31 18.00 -10.50
N ASP A 289 -19.75 16.76 -10.75
CA ASP A 289 -20.16 15.81 -9.70
C ASP A 289 -18.98 15.43 -8.79
N PHE A 290 -17.76 15.38 -9.33
CA PHE A 290 -16.55 15.09 -8.53
C PHE A 290 -16.36 16.15 -7.44
N TRP A 291 -16.46 17.43 -7.79
CA TRP A 291 -16.32 18.53 -6.82
C TRP A 291 -17.46 18.58 -5.80
N THR A 292 -18.65 18.17 -6.22
CA THR A 292 -19.85 18.20 -5.38
C THR A 292 -19.87 17.07 -4.36
N HIS A 293 -19.38 15.88 -4.74
CA HIS A 293 -19.52 14.68 -3.92
C HIS A 293 -18.23 14.23 -3.21
N SER A 294 -17.06 14.76 -3.58
CA SER A 294 -15.80 14.42 -2.91
C SER A 294 -15.73 14.97 -1.47
N LEU A 295 -15.04 14.24 -0.59
CA LEU A 295 -14.70 14.69 0.76
C LEU A 295 -13.26 15.17 0.72
N LEU A 296 -13.07 16.49 0.58
CA LEU A 296 -11.75 17.12 0.47
C LEU A 296 -11.27 17.75 1.79
N GLN A 297 -12.15 17.83 2.79
CA GLN A 297 -11.87 18.36 4.12
C GLN A 297 -12.60 17.52 5.16
N GLU A 298 -12.03 17.43 6.35
CA GLU A 298 -12.65 16.71 7.46
C GLU A 298 -13.92 17.45 7.95
N PRO A 299 -15.10 16.80 7.94
CA PRO A 299 -16.31 17.42 8.46
C PRO A 299 -16.31 17.40 10.00
N PRO A 300 -16.62 18.52 10.67
CA PRO A 300 -16.61 18.56 12.14
C PRO A 300 -17.77 17.79 12.79
N GLU A 301 -18.84 17.48 12.06
CA GLU A 301 -20.06 16.88 12.61
C GLU A 301 -20.08 15.35 12.63
N ARG A 302 -19.15 14.68 11.91
CA ARG A 302 -19.17 13.21 11.77
C ARG A 302 -17.77 12.61 11.68
N PRO A 303 -17.55 11.42 12.27
CA PRO A 303 -16.28 10.72 12.14
C PRO A 303 -16.12 10.15 10.72
N VAL A 304 -14.92 10.29 10.15
CA VAL A 304 -14.59 9.82 8.79
C VAL A 304 -13.25 9.10 8.78
N ILE A 305 -13.03 8.23 7.79
CA ILE A 305 -11.72 7.63 7.55
C ILE A 305 -10.89 8.63 6.74
N CYS A 306 -9.91 9.29 7.36
CA CYS A 306 -9.15 10.37 6.72
C CYS A 306 -8.06 9.92 5.73
N GLN A 307 -7.74 8.63 5.64
CA GLN A 307 -6.73 8.13 4.72
C GLN A 307 -7.10 8.48 3.26
N PRO A 308 -6.20 9.15 2.50
CA PRO A 308 -6.42 9.50 1.10
C PRO A 308 -6.80 8.28 0.24
N SER A 309 -7.78 8.46 -0.64
CA SER A 309 -8.22 7.44 -1.59
C SER A 309 -9.07 8.04 -2.72
N ALA A 310 -8.98 7.44 -3.90
CA ALA A 310 -9.79 7.73 -5.07
C ALA A 310 -10.78 6.59 -5.38
N TRP A 311 -12.00 6.94 -5.80
CA TRP A 311 -13.13 6.02 -5.92
C TRP A 311 -13.81 6.10 -7.30
N ASP A 312 -13.96 4.96 -7.98
CA ASP A 312 -14.84 4.75 -9.15
C ASP A 312 -16.14 4.08 -8.69
N PHE A 313 -17.28 4.76 -8.87
CA PHE A 313 -18.60 4.26 -8.47
C PHE A 313 -19.19 3.24 -9.45
N CYS A 314 -18.38 2.72 -10.38
CA CYS A 314 -18.69 1.68 -11.35
C CYS A 314 -19.76 2.05 -12.39
N ASN A 315 -20.29 3.28 -12.34
CA ASN A 315 -21.39 3.76 -13.17
C ASN A 315 -20.96 4.66 -14.35
N ARG A 316 -19.64 4.79 -14.57
CA ARG A 316 -18.99 5.58 -15.63
C ARG A 316 -19.14 7.11 -15.50
N ARG A 317 -19.71 7.61 -14.40
CA ARG A 317 -20.04 9.04 -14.22
C ARG A 317 -19.50 9.61 -12.92
N ASP A 318 -19.65 8.88 -11.84
CA ASP A 318 -19.36 9.34 -10.49
C ASP A 318 -18.00 8.83 -10.04
N TYR A 319 -17.12 9.79 -9.75
CA TYR A 319 -15.75 9.57 -9.30
C TYR A 319 -15.46 10.56 -8.19
N ARG A 320 -14.80 10.12 -7.12
CA ARG A 320 -14.62 10.95 -5.92
C ARG A 320 -13.27 10.72 -5.27
N ILE A 321 -12.80 11.73 -4.54
CA ILE A 321 -11.67 11.60 -3.61
C ILE A 321 -12.19 11.77 -2.19
N LYS A 322 -11.64 10.96 -1.27
CA LYS A 322 -11.81 11.10 0.17
C LYS A 322 -10.45 11.33 0.81
N MET A 323 -10.23 12.53 1.32
CA MET A 323 -8.98 12.97 1.95
C MET A 323 -9.27 14.12 2.93
N CYS A 324 -8.74 14.03 4.15
CA CYS A 324 -8.75 15.14 5.11
C CYS A 324 -7.58 16.08 4.83
N THR A 325 -7.75 16.95 3.83
CA THR A 325 -6.66 17.77 3.29
C THR A 325 -6.25 18.89 4.26
N HIS A 326 -4.96 18.95 4.55
CA HIS A 326 -4.30 20.06 5.20
C HIS A 326 -3.55 20.91 4.17
N VAL A 327 -3.43 22.21 4.43
CA VAL A 327 -2.67 23.09 3.56
C VAL A 327 -1.17 22.89 3.86
N ASN A 328 -0.51 22.00 3.13
CA ASN A 328 0.94 21.78 3.20
C ASN A 328 1.49 21.03 1.96
N MET A 329 2.81 21.06 1.75
CA MET A 329 3.46 20.45 0.57
C MET A 329 3.21 18.94 0.41
N LYS A 330 3.12 18.18 1.51
CA LYS A 330 2.85 16.75 1.46
C LYS A 330 1.46 16.51 0.86
N ASP A 331 0.46 17.20 1.39
CA ASP A 331 -0.92 17.08 0.94
C ASP A 331 -1.10 17.64 -0.48
N LEU A 332 -0.26 18.60 -0.93
CA LEU A 332 -0.22 19.03 -2.32
C LEU A 332 0.10 17.88 -3.28
N GLN A 333 1.15 17.12 -2.94
CA GLN A 333 1.58 15.96 -3.72
C GLN A 333 0.53 14.86 -3.65
N THR A 334 -0.03 14.60 -2.47
CA THR A 334 -1.12 13.62 -2.30
C THR A 334 -2.35 13.97 -3.13
N VAL A 335 -2.78 15.24 -3.16
CA VAL A 335 -3.92 15.64 -4.00
C VAL A 335 -3.63 15.38 -5.49
N HIS A 336 -2.44 15.67 -5.98
CA HIS A 336 -2.06 15.34 -7.36
C HIS A 336 -2.04 13.82 -7.61
N HIS A 337 -1.53 13.05 -6.66
CA HIS A 337 -1.55 11.59 -6.72
C HIS A 337 -2.99 11.07 -6.84
N GLU A 338 -3.88 11.46 -5.93
CA GLU A 338 -5.28 11.02 -5.93
C GLU A 338 -6.07 11.51 -7.16
N MET A 339 -5.86 12.75 -7.60
CA MET A 339 -6.48 13.29 -8.82
C MET A 339 -6.02 12.54 -10.08
N THR A 340 -4.81 11.99 -10.07
CA THR A 340 -4.32 11.19 -11.20
C THR A 340 -5.07 9.86 -11.32
N HIS A 341 -5.45 9.23 -10.19
CA HIS A 341 -6.34 8.07 -10.23
C HIS A 341 -7.70 8.43 -10.87
N ILE A 342 -8.25 9.60 -10.55
CA ILE A 342 -9.51 10.06 -11.17
C ILE A 342 -9.35 10.24 -12.69
N GLN A 343 -8.23 10.82 -13.16
CA GLN A 343 -7.96 10.89 -14.60
C GLN A 343 -7.91 9.50 -15.23
N TYR A 344 -7.22 8.55 -14.58
CA TYR A 344 -7.18 7.17 -15.05
C TYR A 344 -8.58 6.56 -15.15
N PHE A 345 -9.45 6.84 -14.17
CA PHE A 345 -10.85 6.40 -14.18
C PHE A 345 -11.64 6.96 -15.35
N LEU A 346 -11.45 8.26 -15.65
CA LEU A 346 -12.09 8.94 -16.76
C LEU A 346 -11.66 8.38 -18.11
N GLU A 347 -10.38 8.05 -18.27
CA GLU A 347 -9.83 7.52 -19.53
C GLU A 347 -10.39 6.12 -19.85
N TYR A 348 -10.46 5.21 -18.88
CA TYR A 348 -10.93 3.84 -19.14
C TYR A 348 -12.44 3.62 -19.01
N ARG A 349 -13.23 4.67 -18.68
CA ARG A 349 -14.65 4.54 -18.30
C ARG A 349 -15.53 3.82 -19.32
N ASN A 350 -15.13 3.84 -20.59
CA ASN A 350 -15.86 3.24 -21.70
C ASN A 350 -15.53 1.75 -21.91
N LEU A 351 -14.53 1.21 -21.20
CA LEU A 351 -14.23 -0.21 -21.21
C LEU A 351 -15.29 -1.01 -20.43
N PRO A 352 -15.46 -2.32 -20.72
CA PRO A 352 -16.15 -3.25 -19.83
C PRO A 352 -15.58 -3.16 -18.41
N LYS A 353 -16.41 -3.30 -17.36
CA LYS A 353 -16.02 -3.15 -15.96
C LYS A 353 -14.87 -4.07 -15.55
N VAL A 354 -14.81 -5.28 -16.10
CA VAL A 354 -13.70 -6.23 -15.89
C VAL A 354 -12.33 -5.67 -16.32
N PHE A 355 -12.31 -4.67 -17.21
CA PHE A 355 -11.11 -4.00 -17.71
C PHE A 355 -10.97 -2.54 -17.24
N ARG A 356 -11.79 -2.11 -16.28
CA ARG A 356 -11.63 -0.79 -15.62
C ARG A 356 -10.77 -0.93 -14.39
N ASP A 357 -9.48 -1.10 -14.64
CA ASP A 357 -8.40 -1.18 -13.67
C ASP A 357 -7.10 -0.78 -14.39
N GLY A 358 -5.99 -0.69 -13.66
CA GLY A 358 -4.67 -0.51 -14.25
C GLY A 358 -4.28 -1.66 -15.18
N ALA A 359 -3.30 -1.41 -16.04
CA ALA A 359 -2.72 -2.48 -16.86
C ALA A 359 -2.20 -3.65 -16.00
N ASN A 360 -1.69 -3.32 -14.81
CA ASN A 360 -1.43 -4.22 -13.68
C ASN A 360 -1.57 -3.39 -12.37
N PRO A 361 -1.51 -4.02 -11.18
CA PRO A 361 -1.70 -3.29 -9.91
C PRO A 361 -0.74 -2.13 -9.67
N GLY A 362 0.48 -2.15 -10.22
CA GLY A 362 1.46 -1.07 -10.02
C GLY A 362 1.29 0.11 -10.97
N PHE A 363 0.55 -0.03 -12.07
CA PHE A 363 0.39 1.05 -13.05
C PHE A 363 -0.40 2.25 -12.50
N HIS A 364 -1.43 2.00 -11.68
CA HIS A 364 -2.22 3.08 -11.08
C HIS A 364 -1.35 3.96 -10.18
N GLU A 365 -0.60 3.31 -9.27
CA GLU A 365 0.27 3.99 -8.32
C GLU A 365 1.44 4.68 -9.02
N ALA A 366 2.09 4.01 -9.97
CA ALA A 366 3.26 4.56 -10.66
C ALA A 366 2.96 5.84 -11.46
N VAL A 367 1.81 5.90 -12.15
CA VAL A 367 1.40 7.10 -12.89
C VAL A 367 1.05 8.24 -11.92
N SER A 368 0.33 7.93 -10.84
CA SER A 368 -0.02 8.90 -9.80
C SER A 368 1.22 9.49 -9.12
N ASP A 369 2.20 8.65 -8.77
CA ASP A 369 3.48 9.09 -8.19
C ASP A 369 4.31 9.92 -9.18
N ALA A 370 4.33 9.55 -10.47
CA ALA A 370 5.03 10.32 -11.49
C ALA A 370 4.47 11.73 -11.65
N VAL A 371 3.14 11.87 -11.60
CA VAL A 371 2.46 13.18 -11.62
C VAL A 371 2.75 13.96 -10.35
N ALA A 372 2.63 13.33 -9.17
CA ALA A 372 2.91 13.98 -7.89
C ALA A 372 4.36 14.48 -7.77
N MET A 373 5.34 13.72 -8.26
CA MET A 373 6.74 14.13 -8.35
C MET A 373 6.92 15.34 -9.28
N SER A 374 6.24 15.36 -10.42
CA SER A 374 6.30 16.48 -11.37
C SER A 374 5.69 17.75 -10.77
N ALA A 375 4.54 17.61 -10.12
CA ALA A 375 3.83 18.69 -9.43
C ALA A 375 4.63 19.24 -8.25
N GLY A 376 5.40 18.38 -7.56
CA GLY A 376 6.26 18.78 -6.47
C GLY A 376 7.57 19.47 -6.89
N SER A 377 7.87 19.53 -8.19
CA SER A 377 9.16 20.04 -8.66
C SER A 377 9.30 21.57 -8.45
N PRO A 378 10.47 22.09 -8.04
CA PRO A 378 10.68 23.53 -7.85
C PRO A 378 10.30 24.38 -9.07
N LYS A 379 10.54 23.85 -10.27
CA LYS A 379 10.18 24.49 -11.53
C LYS A 379 8.66 24.60 -11.70
N HIS A 380 7.91 23.55 -11.38
CA HIS A 380 6.45 23.61 -11.45
C HIS A 380 5.87 24.56 -10.39
N LEU A 381 6.37 24.48 -9.16
CA LEU A 381 5.94 25.38 -8.07
C LEU A 381 6.18 26.86 -8.40
N GLN A 382 7.22 27.19 -9.18
CA GLN A 382 7.43 28.55 -9.71
C GLN A 382 6.34 28.97 -10.71
N THR A 383 5.93 28.07 -11.62
CA THR A 383 4.86 28.38 -12.60
C THR A 383 3.52 28.68 -11.91
N LEU A 384 3.29 28.08 -10.75
CA LEU A 384 2.12 28.33 -9.90
C LEU A 384 2.28 29.55 -8.98
N ASN A 385 3.41 30.28 -9.07
CA ASN A 385 3.79 31.38 -8.17
C ASN A 385 3.82 30.97 -6.68
N LEU A 386 4.09 29.70 -6.39
CA LEU A 386 4.21 29.18 -5.01
C LEU A 386 5.63 29.36 -4.46
N VAL A 387 6.62 29.49 -5.35
CA VAL A 387 8.04 29.73 -5.01
C VAL A 387 8.56 30.89 -5.85
N PHE A 388 9.09 31.93 -5.19
CA PHE A 388 9.56 33.17 -5.84
C PHE A 388 11.03 33.13 -6.28
N THR A 389 11.83 32.23 -5.73
CA THR A 389 13.25 32.06 -6.06
C THR A 389 13.56 30.60 -6.33
N SER A 390 14.03 30.28 -7.54
CA SER A 390 14.58 28.97 -7.85
C SER A 390 15.89 28.78 -7.09
N ASN A 391 15.88 27.97 -6.03
CA ASN A 391 17.12 27.50 -5.41
C ASN A 391 17.69 26.33 -6.23
N ASP A 392 18.06 26.61 -7.48
CA ASP A 392 18.66 25.63 -8.40
C ASP A 392 20.20 25.66 -8.28
N ASP A 393 20.70 25.42 -7.06
CA ASP A 393 22.12 25.23 -6.80
C ASP A 393 22.42 23.76 -6.46
N ILE A 394 23.67 23.34 -6.63
CA ILE A 394 24.09 21.95 -6.35
C ILE A 394 23.70 21.53 -4.92
N PRO A 395 23.94 22.33 -3.86
CA PRO A 395 23.56 21.96 -2.50
C PRO A 395 22.06 21.66 -2.30
N HIS A 396 21.15 22.51 -2.80
CA HIS A 396 19.71 22.26 -2.67
C HIS A 396 19.27 21.05 -3.50
N ASN A 397 19.78 20.91 -4.72
CA ASN A 397 19.47 19.77 -5.60
C ASN A 397 19.93 18.44 -5.00
N ILE A 398 21.14 18.39 -4.42
CA ILE A 398 21.62 17.18 -3.73
C ILE A 398 20.77 16.87 -2.49
N ASN A 399 20.43 17.87 -1.67
CA ASN A 399 19.55 17.65 -0.52
C ASN A 399 18.18 17.11 -0.95
N TYR A 400 17.61 17.61 -2.06
CA TYR A 400 16.34 17.14 -2.62
C TYR A 400 16.42 15.69 -3.08
N LEU A 401 17.42 15.37 -3.93
CA LEU A 401 17.66 14.00 -4.40
C LEU A 401 17.91 13.04 -3.24
N TYR A 402 18.67 13.48 -2.22
CA TYR A 402 18.95 12.70 -1.03
C TYR A 402 17.68 12.43 -0.19
N ALA A 403 16.85 13.44 0.03
CA ALA A 403 15.57 13.29 0.73
C ALA A 403 14.66 12.28 0.00
N MET A 404 14.52 12.40 -1.32
CA MET A 404 13.79 11.42 -2.13
C MET A 404 14.40 10.02 -2.04
N ALA A 405 15.74 9.91 -2.07
CA ALA A 405 16.43 8.62 -1.98
C ALA A 405 16.18 7.93 -0.63
N LEU A 406 16.17 8.68 0.48
CA LEU A 406 15.83 8.17 1.82
C LEU A 406 14.39 7.66 1.92
N GLU A 407 13.48 8.15 1.09
CA GLU A 407 12.11 7.67 1.05
C GLU A 407 11.93 6.47 0.10
N LYS A 408 12.41 6.59 -1.14
CA LYS A 408 12.11 5.63 -2.20
C LYS A 408 12.99 4.38 -2.17
N LEU A 409 14.31 4.49 -1.99
CA LEU A 409 15.18 3.30 -2.08
C LEU A 409 15.01 2.33 -0.90
N PRO A 410 14.96 2.79 0.38
CA PRO A 410 14.64 1.92 1.50
C PRO A 410 13.28 1.24 1.39
N PHE A 411 12.30 1.94 0.78
CA PHE A 411 10.99 1.37 0.54
C PHE A 411 11.04 0.22 -0.44
N LEU A 412 11.78 0.33 -1.55
CA LEU A 412 11.98 -0.75 -2.52
C LEU A 412 12.62 -1.99 -1.87
N ALA A 413 13.67 -1.80 -1.07
CA ALA A 413 14.29 -2.90 -0.32
C ALA A 413 13.30 -3.55 0.66
N PHE A 414 12.52 -2.72 1.38
CA PHE A 414 11.53 -3.18 2.35
C PHE A 414 10.41 -3.97 1.68
N SER A 415 9.86 -3.45 0.57
CA SER A 415 8.72 -4.03 -0.12
C SER A 415 9.06 -5.38 -0.71
N LEU A 416 10.22 -5.47 -1.37
CA LEU A 416 10.75 -6.73 -1.91
C LEU A 416 10.98 -7.74 -0.79
N ALA A 417 11.61 -7.37 0.32
CA ALA A 417 11.82 -8.29 1.43
C ALA A 417 10.50 -8.84 2.03
N LEU A 418 9.46 -8.00 2.13
CA LEU A 418 8.17 -8.40 2.67
C LEU A 418 7.43 -9.37 1.77
N ASP A 419 7.31 -9.06 0.47
CA ASP A 419 6.56 -9.95 -0.43
C ASP A 419 7.39 -11.18 -0.83
N SER A 420 8.73 -11.13 -0.90
CA SER A 420 9.56 -12.34 -1.02
C SER A 420 9.36 -13.28 0.18
N TRP A 421 9.27 -12.74 1.40
CA TRP A 421 8.93 -13.54 2.58
C TRP A 421 7.51 -14.12 2.48
N ARG A 422 6.50 -13.31 2.11
CA ARG A 422 5.11 -13.79 1.99
C ARG A 422 4.94 -14.83 0.89
N TRP A 423 5.60 -14.68 -0.24
CA TRP A 423 5.58 -15.68 -1.31
C TRP A 423 6.08 -17.02 -0.78
N GLY A 424 7.20 -17.00 -0.05
CA GLY A 424 7.75 -18.20 0.58
C GLY A 424 6.83 -18.81 1.64
N VAL A 425 6.09 -17.99 2.37
CA VAL A 425 5.08 -18.47 3.34
C VAL A 425 3.92 -19.16 2.62
N PHE A 426 3.37 -18.52 1.58
CA PHE A 426 2.22 -19.05 0.87
C PHE A 426 2.55 -20.27 0.00
N ASP A 427 3.73 -20.32 -0.62
CA ASP A 427 4.18 -21.50 -1.40
C ASP A 427 4.71 -22.65 -0.52
N GLY A 428 4.88 -22.40 0.79
CA GLY A 428 5.29 -23.40 1.78
C GLY A 428 6.80 -23.59 1.93
N SER A 429 7.63 -22.84 1.20
CA SER A 429 9.10 -22.86 1.38
C SER A 429 9.56 -22.23 2.70
N VAL A 430 8.72 -21.41 3.33
CA VAL A 430 8.92 -20.81 4.65
C VAL A 430 7.84 -21.36 5.60
N PRO A 431 8.14 -22.43 6.37
CA PRO A 431 7.19 -22.99 7.32
C PRO A 431 7.10 -22.11 8.58
N LYS A 432 6.02 -22.28 9.35
CA LYS A 432 5.70 -21.52 10.59
C LYS A 432 6.83 -21.45 11.59
N GLU A 433 7.62 -22.52 11.70
CA GLU A 433 8.76 -22.64 12.63
C GLU A 433 9.96 -21.78 12.19
N ARG A 434 9.88 -21.12 11.03
CA ARG A 434 10.93 -20.25 10.50
C ARG A 434 10.40 -18.91 10.01
N TYR A 435 9.16 -18.54 10.37
CA TYR A 435 8.57 -17.28 9.94
C TYR A 435 9.47 -16.10 10.30
N ASN A 436 9.93 -16.00 11.55
CA ASN A 436 10.65 -14.82 11.99
C ASN A 436 12.10 -14.83 11.53
N CYS A 437 12.77 -15.99 11.56
CA CYS A 437 14.13 -16.15 11.06
C CYS A 437 14.21 -15.82 9.56
N ARG A 438 13.30 -16.36 8.74
CA ARG A 438 13.29 -16.08 7.29
C ARG A 438 12.97 -14.63 6.99
N TRP A 439 12.09 -14.00 7.77
CA TRP A 439 11.85 -12.57 7.65
C TRP A 439 13.16 -11.79 7.79
N TRP A 440 13.93 -12.05 8.85
CA TRP A 440 15.22 -11.37 9.05
C TRP A 440 16.30 -11.73 8.03
N ASP A 441 16.32 -12.97 7.52
CA ASP A 441 17.19 -13.35 6.39
C ASP A 441 16.93 -12.44 5.18
N TYR A 442 15.66 -12.24 4.80
CA TYR A 442 15.29 -11.36 3.68
C TYR A 442 15.62 -9.89 3.97
N ARG A 443 15.35 -9.41 5.19
CA ARG A 443 15.65 -8.04 5.62
C ARG A 443 17.13 -7.71 5.54
N GLU A 444 17.99 -8.65 5.95
CA GLU A 444 19.43 -8.48 5.90
C GLU A 444 19.96 -8.63 4.47
N LYS A 445 19.53 -9.66 3.74
CA LYS A 445 20.01 -9.93 2.38
C LYS A 445 19.66 -8.82 1.38
N ILE A 446 18.44 -8.29 1.46
CA ILE A 446 17.92 -7.30 0.51
C ILE A 446 18.24 -5.88 0.98
N GLY A 447 17.95 -5.55 2.23
CA GLY A 447 18.09 -4.19 2.76
C GLY A 447 19.31 -3.94 3.64
N GLY A 448 20.12 -4.95 3.97
CA GLY A 448 21.19 -4.78 4.95
C GLY A 448 20.67 -4.26 6.29
N ILE A 449 19.46 -4.68 6.70
CA ILE A 449 18.79 -4.30 7.95
C ILE A 449 18.73 -5.49 8.90
N LYS A 450 19.05 -5.26 10.17
CA LYS A 450 19.00 -6.27 11.24
C LYS A 450 18.07 -5.86 12.38
N PRO A 451 17.56 -6.81 13.19
CA PRO A 451 16.83 -6.44 14.40
C PRO A 451 17.79 -5.79 15.42
N PRO A 452 17.30 -4.89 16.29
CA PRO A 452 18.13 -4.31 17.34
C PRO A 452 18.54 -5.31 18.43
N VAL A 453 17.77 -6.37 18.58
CA VAL A 453 17.97 -7.42 19.59
C VAL A 453 17.82 -8.80 18.94
N LEU A 454 18.39 -9.82 19.56
CA LEU A 454 18.21 -11.19 19.11
C LEU A 454 16.72 -11.56 19.16
N ARG A 455 16.22 -12.18 18.08
CA ARG A 455 14.83 -12.60 17.95
C ARG A 455 14.73 -14.12 18.04
N SER A 456 13.54 -14.59 18.35
CA SER A 456 13.18 -16.01 18.43
C SER A 456 11.99 -16.29 17.52
N GLU A 457 11.61 -17.56 17.39
CA GLU A 457 10.37 -17.96 16.69
C GLU A 457 9.12 -17.84 17.56
N THR A 458 9.26 -17.39 18.81
CA THR A 458 8.11 -16.90 19.58
C THR A 458 7.74 -15.48 19.20
N ASP A 459 8.63 -14.77 18.50
CA ASP A 459 8.36 -13.48 17.88
C ASP A 459 7.70 -13.67 16.51
N PHE A 460 6.97 -12.65 16.06
CA PHE A 460 6.42 -12.60 14.71
C PHE A 460 6.46 -11.14 14.24
N ASP A 461 7.67 -10.69 13.94
CA ASP A 461 7.97 -9.32 13.55
C ASP A 461 7.25 -8.86 12.27
N PRO A 462 7.05 -9.67 11.20
CA PRO A 462 6.27 -9.20 10.05
C PRO A 462 4.82 -8.88 10.42
N GLY A 463 4.23 -9.54 11.43
CA GLY A 463 2.89 -9.24 11.93
C GLY A 463 2.75 -7.84 12.56
N SER A 464 3.86 -7.17 12.88
CA SER A 464 3.86 -5.80 13.41
C SER A 464 3.66 -4.72 12.32
N LYS A 465 3.56 -5.12 11.04
CA LYS A 465 3.32 -4.24 9.89
C LYS A 465 1.91 -4.47 9.35
N TYR A 466 1.06 -3.44 9.37
CA TYR A 466 -0.38 -3.47 9.01
C TYR A 466 -0.77 -4.37 7.82
N HIS A 467 0.01 -4.37 6.74
CA HIS A 467 -0.34 -5.09 5.51
C HIS A 467 -0.31 -6.62 5.69
N VAL A 468 0.45 -7.11 6.68
CA VAL A 468 0.50 -8.54 7.03
C VAL A 468 -0.81 -9.00 7.68
N PRO A 469 -1.28 -8.45 8.82
CA PRO A 469 -2.57 -8.83 9.40
C PRO A 469 -3.77 -8.44 8.51
N ALA A 470 -3.64 -7.42 7.66
CA ALA A 470 -4.68 -7.11 6.67
C ALA A 470 -4.67 -8.04 5.43
N ASN A 471 -3.64 -8.89 5.29
CA ASN A 471 -3.36 -9.72 4.11
C ASN A 471 -3.35 -8.95 2.77
N ILE A 472 -2.87 -7.72 2.77
CA ILE A 472 -2.80 -6.84 1.59
C ILE A 472 -1.45 -7.04 0.88
N PRO A 473 -1.42 -7.32 -0.44
CA PRO A 473 -0.17 -7.39 -1.24
C PRO A 473 0.69 -6.12 -1.12
N TYR A 474 2.02 -6.27 -1.14
CA TYR A 474 2.95 -5.16 -0.89
C TYR A 474 3.83 -4.78 -2.08
N ILE A 475 3.99 -5.67 -3.06
CA ILE A 475 4.82 -5.49 -4.27
C ILE A 475 4.21 -4.56 -5.33
N ARG A 476 3.03 -3.99 -5.04
CA ARG A 476 2.29 -3.11 -5.93
C ARG A 476 2.95 -1.75 -6.10
#